data_AF-W4PXE5-F1
#
_entry.id   AF-W4PXE5-F1
#
_cell.length_a   1.000
_cell.length_b   1.000
_cell.length_c   1.000
_cell.angle_alpha   90.00
_cell.angle_beta   90.00
_cell.angle_gamma   90.00
#
_symmetry.space_group_name_H-M   'P 1'
#
loop_
_entity.id
_entity.type
_entity.pdbx_description
1 polymer ?
#
loop_
_entity_poly.entity_id
_entity_poly.type
_entity_poly.pdbx_seq_one_letter_code
_entity_poly.pdbx_strand_id
1 'polypeptide(L)'
;MQKRTYEINNGEVKQAIEKSGLELREFALLSLEKMNVKSKKKRIRQKALKKAFTQNEVAKEILLMVQGKKEVTANVKQEEKAETISESVSVRGLPVTFLLKLGKKYCKEEDVVRFYYNAEKEPFYKNKKLLEQMLESCPNQLDAEELVAFQQDVQAELDKRAKK
;
A
#
# COMPACT_ATOMS: atom_id res chain seq x y z
N MET A 1 -17.38 -3.96 -36.15
CA MET A 1 -15.90 -3.92 -36.10
C MET A 1 -15.46 -3.38 -34.75
N GLN A 2 -14.85 -4.22 -33.89
CA GLN A 2 -14.30 -3.76 -32.61
C GLN A 2 -13.01 -2.97 -32.88
N LYS A 3 -12.98 -1.68 -32.50
CA LYS A 3 -11.81 -0.81 -32.67
C LYS A 3 -10.66 -1.35 -31.80
N ARG A 4 -9.49 -1.55 -32.40
CA ARG A 4 -8.26 -1.96 -31.69
C ARG A 4 -7.81 -0.80 -30.80
N THR A 5 -7.93 -0.93 -29.48
CA THR A 5 -7.65 0.13 -28.50
C THR A 5 -6.15 0.33 -28.19
N TYR A 6 -5.26 0.06 -29.14
CA TYR A 6 -3.81 0.12 -28.90
C TYR A 6 -3.07 0.85 -30.01
N GLU A 7 -3.50 2.05 -30.35
CA GLU A 7 -2.65 3.00 -31.06
C GLU A 7 -1.89 3.81 -30.01
N ILE A 8 -0.69 3.32 -29.67
CA ILE A 8 0.26 4.09 -28.86
C ILE A 8 0.90 5.09 -29.81
N ASN A 9 0.63 6.38 -29.62
CA ASN A 9 1.38 7.44 -30.29
C ASN A 9 2.82 7.43 -29.77
N ASN A 10 3.74 6.84 -30.53
CA ASN A 10 5.16 6.73 -30.17
C ASN A 10 5.82 8.10 -29.89
N GLY A 11 5.23 9.20 -30.38
CA GLY A 11 5.68 10.57 -30.12
C GLY A 11 5.43 11.05 -28.70
N GLU A 12 4.29 10.70 -28.10
CA GLU A 12 3.95 11.10 -26.72
C GLU A 12 4.84 10.40 -25.70
N VAL A 13 5.18 9.14 -25.96
CA VAL A 13 6.10 8.35 -25.14
C VAL A 13 7.50 8.97 -25.15
N LYS A 14 8.01 9.34 -26.34
CA LYS A 14 9.32 10.01 -26.46
C LYS A 14 9.35 11.34 -25.72
N GLN A 15 8.31 12.17 -25.87
CA GLN A 15 8.22 13.46 -25.18
C GLN A 15 8.13 13.32 -23.65
N ALA A 16 7.44 12.30 -23.13
CA ALA A 16 7.37 12.04 -21.69
C ALA A 16 8.73 11.59 -21.10
N ILE A 17 9.50 10.82 -21.86
CA ILE A 17 10.84 10.36 -21.45
C ILE A 17 11.84 11.52 -21.52
N GLU A 18 11.83 12.32 -22.59
CA GLU A 18 12.69 13.50 -22.73
C GLU A 18 12.42 14.56 -21.65
N LYS A 19 11.14 14.81 -21.32
CA LYS A 19 10.75 15.76 -20.25
C LYS A 19 11.14 15.31 -18.84
N SER A 20 11.26 14.00 -18.60
CA SER A 20 11.64 13.46 -17.29
C SER A 20 13.15 13.38 -17.08
N GLY A 21 13.95 13.52 -18.15
CA GLY A 21 15.41 13.46 -18.09
C GLY A 21 15.96 12.10 -17.65
N LEU A 22 15.18 11.03 -17.86
CA LEU A 22 15.54 9.64 -17.57
C LEU A 22 15.98 8.93 -18.83
N GLU A 23 16.92 8.01 -18.71
CA GLU A 23 17.17 7.08 -19.81
C GLU A 23 15.97 6.14 -20.02
N LEU A 24 15.70 5.83 -21.29
CA LEU A 24 14.60 4.94 -21.71
C LEU A 24 14.62 3.58 -21.01
N ARG A 25 15.83 3.13 -20.62
CA ARG A 25 16.07 1.88 -19.89
C ARG A 25 15.58 1.97 -18.44
N GLU A 26 15.88 3.07 -17.75
CA GLU A 26 15.51 3.26 -16.35
C GLU A 26 14.00 3.39 -16.20
N PHE A 27 13.35 4.14 -17.09
CA PHE A 27 11.89 4.26 -17.12
C PHE A 27 11.21 2.89 -17.32
N ALA A 28 11.74 2.07 -18.22
CA ALA A 28 11.22 0.74 -18.48
C ALA A 28 11.38 -0.21 -17.28
N LEU A 29 12.50 -0.11 -16.55
CA LEU A 29 12.73 -0.90 -15.34
C LEU A 29 11.76 -0.51 -14.23
N LEU A 30 11.62 0.79 -13.96
CA LEU A 30 10.69 1.32 -12.95
C LEU A 30 9.24 0.95 -13.27
N SER A 31 8.86 1.02 -14.55
CA SER A 31 7.53 0.62 -15.01
C SER A 31 7.25 -0.87 -14.80
N LEU A 32 8.25 -1.72 -15.04
CA LEU A 32 8.11 -3.17 -14.83
C LEU A 32 8.06 -3.54 -13.34
N GLU A 33 8.84 -2.84 -12.53
CA GLU A 33 8.85 -2.99 -11.07
C GLU A 33 7.51 -2.60 -10.45
N LYS A 34 6.95 -1.45 -10.85
CA LYS A 34 5.61 -1.03 -10.40
C LYS A 34 4.50 -1.99 -10.80
N MET A 35 4.59 -2.57 -11.99
CA MET A 35 3.64 -3.58 -12.47
C MET A 35 3.87 -4.97 -11.85
N ASN A 36 4.80 -5.10 -10.89
CA ASN A 36 5.20 -6.35 -10.23
C ASN A 36 5.57 -7.47 -11.22
N VAL A 37 6.16 -7.12 -12.37
CA VAL A 37 6.51 -8.09 -13.41
C VAL A 37 7.93 -8.63 -13.20
N LYS A 38 8.02 -9.75 -12.49
CA LYS A 38 9.29 -10.47 -12.23
C LYS A 38 9.75 -11.35 -13.42
N SER A 39 8.97 -11.44 -14.49
CA SER A 39 9.25 -12.36 -15.61
C SER A 39 10.30 -11.82 -16.58
N LYS A 40 11.31 -12.65 -16.90
CA LYS A 40 12.33 -12.35 -17.92
C LYS A 40 11.82 -12.51 -19.36
N LYS A 41 10.64 -13.08 -19.60
CA LYS A 41 10.11 -13.33 -20.96
C LYS A 41 9.79 -12.01 -21.67
N LYS A 42 10.38 -11.79 -22.86
CA LYS A 42 10.23 -10.55 -23.67
C LYS A 42 8.76 -10.17 -23.91
N ARG A 43 7.92 -11.14 -24.28
CA ARG A 43 6.49 -10.93 -24.57
C ARG A 43 5.71 -10.40 -23.36
N ILE A 44 6.05 -10.87 -22.15
CA ILE A 44 5.36 -10.48 -20.91
C ILE A 44 5.77 -9.05 -20.53
N ARG A 45 7.06 -8.73 -20.62
CA ARG A 45 7.58 -7.38 -20.37
C ARG A 45 6.98 -6.34 -21.31
N GLN A 46 6.91 -6.64 -22.61
CA GLN A 46 6.28 -5.75 -23.59
C GLN A 46 4.79 -5.53 -23.33
N LYS A 47 4.06 -6.59 -22.95
CA LYS A 47 2.63 -6.47 -22.61
C LYS A 47 2.42 -5.59 -21.37
N ALA A 48 3.29 -5.72 -20.37
CA ALA A 48 3.23 -4.94 -19.14
C ALA A 48 3.59 -3.47 -19.38
N LEU A 49 4.67 -3.20 -20.12
CA LEU A 49 5.05 -1.83 -20.48
C LEU A 49 3.95 -1.12 -21.26
N LYS A 50 3.36 -1.79 -22.27
CA LYS A 50 2.22 -1.21 -23.01
C LYS A 50 1.05 -0.85 -22.09
N LYS A 51 0.74 -1.69 -21.10
CA LYS A 51 -0.29 -1.39 -20.10
C LYS A 51 0.09 -0.19 -19.21
N ALA A 52 1.33 -0.14 -18.74
CA ALA A 52 1.84 0.96 -17.91
C ALA A 52 1.80 2.30 -18.65
N PHE A 53 2.10 2.31 -19.96
CA PHE A 53 1.99 3.52 -20.78
C PHE A 53 0.54 3.96 -21.05
N THR A 54 -0.40 3.02 -21.19
CA THR A 54 -1.82 3.37 -21.38
C THR A 54 -2.50 3.86 -20.11
N GLN A 55 -1.95 3.52 -18.94
CA GLN A 55 -2.44 3.96 -17.64
C GLN A 55 -1.67 5.22 -17.22
N ASN A 56 -2.18 6.40 -17.63
CA ASN A 56 -1.56 7.70 -17.37
C ASN A 56 -1.22 7.97 -15.89
N GLU A 57 -1.90 7.29 -14.96
CA GLU A 57 -1.66 7.34 -13.52
C GLU A 57 -0.29 6.73 -13.15
N VAL A 58 0.06 5.58 -13.74
CA VAL A 58 1.35 4.91 -13.49
C VAL A 58 2.51 5.75 -14.00
N ALA A 59 2.35 6.39 -15.16
CA ALA A 59 3.36 7.29 -15.72
C ALA A 59 3.58 8.53 -14.84
N LYS A 60 2.51 9.15 -14.33
CA LYS A 60 2.59 10.32 -13.42
C LYS A 60 3.30 9.97 -12.12
N GLU A 61 2.99 8.82 -11.52
CA GLU A 61 3.64 8.42 -10.28
C GLU A 61 5.11 8.00 -10.47
N ILE A 62 5.50 7.45 -11.64
CA ILE A 62 6.91 7.18 -11.95
C ILE A 62 7.68 8.49 -12.08
N LEU A 63 7.05 9.50 -12.69
CA LEU A 63 7.63 10.83 -12.83
C LEU A 63 7.81 11.52 -11.46
N LEU A 64 6.84 11.37 -10.56
CA LEU A 64 6.92 11.84 -9.17
C LEU A 64 8.06 11.15 -8.38
N MET A 65 8.20 9.83 -8.53
CA MET A 65 9.29 9.07 -7.88
C MET A 65 10.68 9.46 -8.37
N VAL A 66 10.81 9.89 -9.62
CA VAL A 66 12.09 10.30 -10.19
C VAL A 66 12.45 11.73 -9.81
N GLN A 67 11.47 12.63 -9.77
CA GLN A 67 11.70 13.99 -9.25
C GLN A 67 12.15 13.95 -7.78
N GLY A 68 11.59 13.05 -6.96
CA GLY A 68 12.04 12.84 -5.58
C GLY A 68 13.42 12.18 -5.42
N LYS A 69 13.96 11.55 -6.47
CA LYS A 69 15.29 10.89 -6.42
C LYS A 69 16.46 11.78 -6.84
N LYS A 70 16.21 12.95 -7.44
CA LYS A 70 17.30 13.86 -7.86
C LYS A 70 17.95 14.63 -6.71
N GLU A 71 17.44 14.58 -5.47
CA GLU A 71 18.03 15.29 -4.33
C GLU A 71 18.84 14.41 -3.36
N VAL A 72 18.85 13.08 -3.51
CA VAL A 72 19.49 12.19 -2.51
C VAL A 72 20.67 11.43 -3.11
N THR A 73 21.67 12.16 -3.58
CA THR A 73 23.03 11.65 -3.74
C THR A 73 23.99 12.48 -2.91
N ALA A 74 23.87 12.42 -1.58
CA ALA A 74 24.95 12.83 -0.68
C ALA A 74 24.72 12.23 0.71
N ASN A 75 25.47 11.17 1.05
CA ASN A 75 25.66 10.62 2.40
C ASN A 75 24.36 10.19 3.13
N VAL A 76 24.28 9.03 3.77
CA VAL A 76 24.99 8.70 5.00
C VAL A 76 24.84 7.19 5.23
N LYS A 77 25.98 6.63 5.63
CA LYS A 77 26.23 5.42 6.43
C LYS A 77 25.02 4.71 7.07
N GLN A 78 25.17 3.39 7.12
CA GLN A 78 24.70 2.52 8.19
C GLN A 78 24.65 3.24 9.55
N GLU A 79 23.47 3.44 10.09
CA GLU A 79 23.25 3.53 11.53
C GLU A 79 22.01 2.69 11.87
N GLU A 80 22.30 1.50 12.40
CA GLU A 80 21.45 0.91 13.43
C GLU A 80 21.38 1.92 14.59
N LYS A 81 20.19 2.44 14.88
CA LYS A 81 19.65 2.64 16.24
C LYS A 81 18.32 3.37 16.19
N ALA A 82 17.32 2.68 16.75
CA ALA A 82 16.40 3.15 17.76
C ALA A 82 15.70 4.52 17.57
N GLU A 83 14.37 4.43 17.71
CA GLU A 83 13.51 5.47 18.29
C GLU A 83 13.08 6.63 17.39
N THR A 84 11.95 6.40 16.72
CA THR A 84 10.80 7.29 16.89
C THR A 84 9.52 6.45 16.74
N ILE A 85 9.11 5.81 17.83
CA ILE A 85 7.77 5.21 17.95
C ILE A 85 6.80 6.38 18.09
N SER A 86 6.30 6.90 16.98
CA SER A 86 5.13 7.78 16.96
C SER A 86 4.38 7.78 15.62
N GLU A 87 4.62 6.80 14.75
CA GLU A 87 3.70 6.53 13.64
C GLU A 87 2.64 5.54 14.13
N SER A 88 1.43 6.04 14.37
CA SER A 88 0.25 5.23 14.65
C SER A 88 0.10 4.15 13.58
N VAL A 89 0.31 2.88 13.95
CA VAL A 89 0.22 1.76 13.02
C VAL A 89 -1.22 1.66 12.51
N SER A 90 -1.41 1.79 11.19
CA SER A 90 -2.76 1.75 10.61
C SER A 90 -3.29 0.32 10.50
N VAL A 91 -4.51 0.12 10.96
CA VAL A 91 -5.26 -1.16 10.84
C VAL A 91 -6.00 -1.30 9.50
N ARG A 92 -5.93 -0.30 8.61
CA ARG A 92 -6.65 -0.31 7.32
C ARG A 92 -6.16 -1.41 6.39
N GLY A 93 -7.10 -2.09 5.72
CA GLY A 93 -6.77 -3.14 4.75
C GLY A 93 -6.40 -4.49 5.37
N LEU A 94 -6.38 -4.59 6.71
CA LEU A 94 -6.24 -5.86 7.42
C LEU A 94 -7.50 -6.73 7.24
N PRO A 95 -7.37 -8.06 7.38
CA PRO A 95 -8.50 -8.96 7.20
C PRO A 95 -9.45 -8.83 8.38
N VAL A 96 -10.76 -8.89 8.11
CA VAL A 96 -11.82 -8.77 9.14
C VAL A 96 -11.60 -9.74 10.30
N THR A 97 -11.14 -10.96 10.01
CA THR A 97 -10.85 -11.97 11.01
C THR A 97 -9.76 -11.54 11.99
N PHE A 98 -8.75 -10.80 11.52
CA PHE A 98 -7.69 -10.25 12.37
C PHE A 98 -8.19 -9.03 13.16
N LEU A 99 -8.93 -8.13 12.52
CA LEU A 99 -9.56 -6.99 13.20
C LEU A 99 -10.46 -7.45 14.36
N LEU A 100 -11.26 -8.48 14.16
CA LEU A 100 -12.07 -9.08 15.22
C LEU A 100 -11.24 -9.76 16.32
N LYS A 101 -10.08 -10.34 15.99
CA LYS A 101 -9.17 -10.88 17.01
C LYS A 101 -8.57 -9.77 17.87
N LEU A 102 -8.12 -8.69 17.25
CA LEU A 102 -7.60 -7.52 17.95
C LEU A 102 -8.67 -6.89 18.84
N GLY A 103 -9.86 -6.64 18.30
CA GLY A 103 -10.98 -6.11 19.07
C GLY A 103 -11.35 -7.00 20.26
N LYS A 104 -11.36 -8.32 20.09
CA LYS A 104 -11.61 -9.25 21.21
C LYS A 104 -10.46 -9.32 22.23
N LYS A 105 -9.25 -8.92 21.86
CA LYS A 105 -8.09 -8.97 22.77
C LYS A 105 -8.02 -7.69 23.60
N TYR A 106 -8.23 -6.55 22.95
CA TYR A 106 -7.95 -5.22 23.49
C TYR A 106 -9.19 -4.35 23.73
N CYS A 107 -10.28 -4.57 22.99
CA CYS A 107 -11.47 -3.70 22.96
C CYS A 107 -12.75 -4.54 23.15
N LYS A 108 -12.78 -5.37 24.20
CA LYS A 108 -13.85 -6.37 24.40
C LYS A 108 -15.22 -5.75 24.67
N GLU A 109 -15.25 -4.57 25.26
CA GLU A 109 -16.45 -3.89 25.71
C GLU A 109 -17.17 -3.15 24.57
N GLU A 110 -16.51 -3.01 23.43
CA GLU A 110 -17.05 -2.30 22.27
C GLU A 110 -18.15 -3.12 21.56
N ASP A 111 -19.33 -2.50 21.44
CA ASP A 111 -20.50 -3.06 20.77
C ASP A 111 -20.22 -3.47 19.31
N VAL A 112 -19.31 -2.75 18.65
CA VAL A 112 -18.89 -3.03 17.26
C VAL A 112 -18.25 -4.42 17.14
N VAL A 113 -17.48 -4.86 18.14
CA VAL A 113 -16.87 -6.20 18.15
C VAL A 113 -17.90 -7.26 18.51
N ARG A 114 -18.72 -6.97 19.52
CA ARG A 114 -19.69 -7.92 20.09
C ARG A 114 -20.81 -8.24 19.09
N PHE A 115 -21.32 -7.23 18.39
CA PHE A 115 -22.45 -7.33 17.49
C PHE A 115 -22.07 -7.40 16.02
N TYR A 116 -20.79 -7.61 15.70
CA TYR A 116 -20.32 -7.65 14.31
C TYR A 116 -21.10 -8.65 13.42
N TYR A 117 -21.60 -9.74 13.98
CA TYR A 117 -22.43 -10.72 13.25
C TYR A 117 -23.90 -10.74 13.69
N ASN A 118 -24.33 -9.78 14.52
CA ASN A 118 -25.72 -9.71 14.96
C ASN A 118 -26.59 -8.94 13.96
N ALA A 119 -27.48 -9.65 13.26
CA ALA A 119 -28.37 -9.06 12.25
C ALA A 119 -29.43 -8.12 12.84
N GLU A 120 -29.83 -8.30 14.11
CA GLU A 120 -30.79 -7.44 14.79
C GLU A 120 -30.23 -6.05 15.09
N LYS A 121 -28.91 -5.93 15.08
CA LYS A 121 -28.19 -4.68 15.28
C LYS A 121 -27.58 -4.23 13.94
N GLU A 122 -28.46 -3.80 13.04
CA GLU A 122 -28.12 -3.29 11.71
C GLU A 122 -26.89 -2.37 11.63
N PRO A 123 -26.66 -1.38 12.53
CA PRO A 123 -25.50 -0.50 12.41
C PRO A 123 -24.14 -1.22 12.54
N PHE A 124 -24.11 -2.35 13.26
CA PHE A 124 -22.89 -3.12 13.53
C PHE A 124 -22.76 -4.36 12.64
N TYR A 125 -23.85 -4.79 12.00
CA TYR A 125 -23.87 -6.03 11.22
C TYR A 125 -22.91 -5.98 10.02
N LYS A 126 -21.84 -6.79 10.10
CA LYS A 126 -20.78 -6.95 9.11
C LYS A 126 -20.17 -5.62 8.64
N ASN A 127 -20.20 -4.61 9.50
CA ASN A 127 -19.73 -3.27 9.15
C ASN A 127 -18.22 -3.16 9.39
N LYS A 128 -17.44 -3.50 8.36
CA LYS A 128 -15.96 -3.45 8.44
C LYS A 128 -15.43 -2.04 8.70
N LYS A 129 -16.02 -1.01 8.07
CA LYS A 129 -15.54 0.37 8.18
C LYS A 129 -15.64 0.86 9.62
N LEU A 130 -16.76 0.55 10.28
CA LEU A 130 -16.98 0.89 11.67
C LEU A 130 -16.00 0.15 12.60
N LEU A 131 -15.70 -1.13 12.30
CA LEU A 131 -14.71 -1.90 13.04
C LEU A 131 -13.28 -1.34 12.88
N GLU A 132 -12.91 -0.88 11.68
CA GLU A 132 -11.62 -0.22 11.44
C GLU A 132 -11.52 1.10 12.20
N GLN A 133 -12.56 1.95 12.13
CA GLN A 133 -12.59 3.24 12.84
C GLN A 133 -12.48 3.05 14.35
N MET A 134 -13.22 2.09 14.90
CA MET A 134 -13.15 1.75 16.32
C MET A 134 -11.75 1.31 16.73
N LEU A 135 -11.11 0.43 15.95
CA LEU A 135 -9.76 -0.03 16.24
C LEU A 135 -8.69 1.05 16.05
N GLU A 136 -8.95 2.08 15.25
CA GLU A 136 -8.10 3.29 15.18
C GLU A 136 -8.26 4.17 16.43
N SER A 137 -9.45 4.21 17.05
CA SER A 137 -9.69 4.97 18.29
C SER A 137 -9.36 4.22 19.58
N CYS A 138 -9.39 2.89 19.55
CA CYS A 138 -9.20 2.04 20.72
C CYS A 138 -7.85 2.25 21.43
N PRO A 139 -6.70 2.45 20.75
CA PRO A 139 -5.42 2.69 21.41
C PRO A 139 -5.40 3.87 22.38
N ASN A 140 -6.31 4.84 22.23
CA ASN A 140 -6.41 5.99 23.14
C ASN A 140 -6.98 5.62 24.53
N GLN A 141 -7.60 4.44 24.65
CA GLN A 141 -8.24 3.95 25.87
C GLN A 141 -7.44 2.83 26.54
N LEU A 142 -6.35 2.38 25.92
CA LEU A 142 -5.52 1.28 26.40
C LEU A 142 -4.41 1.76 27.34
N ASP A 143 -4.03 0.89 28.27
CA ASP A 143 -2.83 1.07 29.08
C ASP A 143 -1.56 0.99 28.20
N ALA A 144 -0.48 1.62 28.66
CA ALA A 144 0.76 1.72 27.88
C ALA A 144 1.33 0.34 27.46
N GLU A 145 1.24 -0.66 28.34
CA GLU A 145 1.69 -2.03 28.04
C GLU A 145 0.84 -2.70 26.96
N GLU A 146 -0.48 -2.52 27.04
CA GLU A 146 -1.42 -3.08 26.07
C GLU A 146 -1.30 -2.39 24.71
N LEU A 147 -1.04 -1.08 24.71
CA LEU A 147 -0.80 -0.29 23.50
C LEU A 147 0.45 -0.78 22.75
N VAL A 148 1.54 -1.03 23.47
CA VAL A 148 2.76 -1.60 22.87
C VAL A 148 2.46 -2.99 22.28
N ALA A 149 1.76 -3.84 23.02
CA ALA A 149 1.39 -5.16 22.52
C ALA A 149 0.47 -5.09 21.29
N PHE A 150 -0.48 -4.16 21.27
CA PHE A 150 -1.37 -3.92 20.14
C PHE A 150 -0.58 -3.51 18.89
N GLN A 151 0.34 -2.54 19.03
CA GLN A 151 1.18 -2.10 17.92
C GLN A 151 2.07 -3.22 17.38
N GLN A 152 2.66 -4.03 18.26
CA GLN A 152 3.47 -5.19 17.88
C GLN A 152 2.65 -6.24 17.11
N ASP A 153 1.44 -6.55 17.57
CA ASP A 153 0.56 -7.52 16.91
C ASP A 153 0.17 -7.04 15.51
N VAL A 154 -0.18 -5.76 15.35
CA VAL A 154 -0.52 -5.16 14.06
C VAL A 154 0.69 -5.20 13.12
N GLN A 155 1.86 -4.78 13.60
CA GLN A 155 3.09 -4.78 12.82
C GLN A 155 3.48 -6.19 12.36
N ALA A 156 3.38 -7.18 13.24
CA ALA A 156 3.66 -8.58 12.90
C ALA A 156 2.75 -9.11 11.79
N GLU A 157 1.47 -8.70 11.76
CA GLU A 157 0.54 -9.11 10.71
C GLU A 157 0.83 -8.40 9.37
N LEU A 158 1.24 -7.13 9.40
CA LEU A 158 1.70 -6.41 8.22
C LEU A 158 2.97 -7.06 7.63
N ASP A 159 3.95 -7.40 8.47
CA ASP A 159 5.19 -8.05 8.05
C ASP A 159 4.96 -9.43 7.43
N LYS A 160 4.06 -10.24 8.02
CA LYS A 160 3.66 -11.54 7.45
C LYS A 160 3.07 -11.39 6.06
N ARG A 161 2.35 -10.31 5.81
CA ARG A 161 1.73 -10.02 4.51
C ARG A 161 2.73 -9.47 3.51
N ALA A 162 3.68 -8.63 3.94
CA ALA A 162 4.76 -8.13 3.09
C ALA A 162 5.68 -9.25 2.59
N LYS A 163 5.82 -10.34 3.36
CA LYS A 163 6.63 -11.52 3.00
C LYS A 163 5.94 -12.50 2.04
N LYS A 164 4.63 -12.36 1.79
CA LYS A 164 3.86 -13.20 0.85
C LYS A 164 3.86 -12.60 -0.56
#